data_AF-A0A968M644-F1
#
_entry.id   AF-A0A968M644-F1
#
_cell.length_a   1.000
_cell.length_b   1.000
_cell.length_c   1.000
_cell.angle_alpha   90.00
_cell.angle_beta   90.00
_cell.angle_gamma   90.00
#
_symmetry.space_group_name_H-M   'P 1'
#
loop_
_entity.id
_entity.type
_entity.pdbx_description
1 polymer ?
#
loop_
_entity_poly.entity_id
_entity_poly.type
_entity_poly.pdbx_seq_one_letter_code
_entity_poly.pdbx_strand_id
1 'polypeptide(L)'
;MTFGLAVALSAGLAAGESILIQLTQGPLAWSFPFTPEAVGCTAGSTTCAVNLTLTLPASVTAGSYVLSAQITTLTQEVFTAGQPLVIVANAANVGASPTPVPSSTPTIAPSPGGSPTPTPAVSPLSSCREWILTSDFQAFPNQRNPNPDSCGAEGIWAFQRGPAESVDPAQFLLLSQFLPTTLGISGLETWQGTTPDPQEVTVNFPWVGLNTSREPQGSWPEGAIQVHPAPTEQVILRWRSPLQGTVLIEGSVSQPEQGGGDGVSWRIQQGSTILFAGAIPDLGSQSFSVRTATTLNESIYLIIDPNSSNLSDATQVELRIVQES
;
A
#
# COMPACT_ATOMS: atom_id res chain seq x y z
N MET A 1 20.73 -11.17 12.79
CA MET A 1 19.41 -11.38 13.44
C MET A 1 18.77 -12.61 12.77
N THR A 2 18.00 -13.42 13.50
CA THR A 2 17.40 -14.66 12.97
C THR A 2 15.90 -14.49 12.78
N PHE A 3 15.38 -14.89 11.61
CA PHE A 3 13.95 -14.78 11.27
C PHE A 3 13.44 -16.10 10.68
N GLY A 4 12.18 -16.44 10.98
CA GLY A 4 11.48 -17.57 10.37
C GLY A 4 10.49 -17.07 9.33
N LEU A 5 10.54 -17.64 8.12
CA LEU A 5 9.63 -17.31 7.02
C LEU A 5 9.23 -18.59 6.31
N ALA A 6 7.94 -18.78 6.02
CA ALA A 6 7.43 -19.98 5.34
C ALA A 6 6.85 -19.61 3.97
N VAL A 7 7.33 -20.28 2.93
CA VAL A 7 6.82 -20.16 1.55
C VAL A 7 6.09 -21.45 1.20
N ALA A 8 4.83 -21.34 0.77
CA ALA A 8 4.07 -22.46 0.23
C ALA A 8 4.27 -22.56 -1.29
N LEU A 9 4.51 -23.77 -1.79
CA LEU A 9 4.82 -24.09 -3.17
C LEU A 9 3.77 -25.07 -3.70
N SER A 10 3.23 -24.83 -4.89
CA SER A 10 2.21 -25.68 -5.50
C SER A 10 2.76 -27.03 -6.00
N ALA A 11 4.01 -27.04 -6.50
CA ALA A 11 4.63 -28.22 -7.13
C ALA A 11 5.82 -28.81 -6.35
N GLY A 12 6.18 -28.23 -5.21
CA GLY A 12 7.35 -28.60 -4.42
C GLY A 12 8.68 -28.08 -5.00
N LEU A 13 9.66 -27.88 -4.12
CA LEU A 13 10.94 -27.23 -4.49
C LEU A 13 11.84 -28.18 -5.31
N ALA A 14 12.31 -27.77 -6.49
CA ALA A 14 13.21 -28.58 -7.30
C ALA A 14 14.68 -28.42 -6.88
N ALA A 15 15.52 -29.42 -7.16
CA ALA A 15 16.95 -29.33 -6.88
C ALA A 15 17.62 -28.29 -7.79
N GLY A 16 18.38 -27.36 -7.20
CA GLY A 16 19.10 -26.31 -7.92
C GLY A 16 18.32 -24.99 -8.14
N GLU A 17 17.15 -24.84 -7.54
CA GLU A 17 16.41 -23.57 -7.53
C GLU A 17 17.11 -22.52 -6.63
N SER A 18 16.82 -21.23 -6.84
CA SER A 18 17.38 -20.15 -6.02
C SER A 18 16.30 -19.44 -5.24
N ILE A 19 16.60 -19.13 -3.98
CA ILE A 19 15.72 -18.36 -3.09
C ILE A 19 16.31 -16.95 -2.98
N LEU A 20 15.53 -15.93 -3.33
CA LEU A 20 15.91 -14.54 -3.16
C LEU A 20 15.19 -13.97 -1.95
N ILE A 21 15.93 -13.54 -0.94
CA ILE A 21 15.38 -12.80 0.19
C ILE A 21 15.58 -11.32 -0.07
N GLN A 22 14.52 -10.53 0.04
CA GLN A 22 14.59 -9.09 -0.08
C GLN A 22 14.17 -8.42 1.23
N LEU A 23 14.99 -7.47 1.67
CA LEU A 23 14.65 -6.55 2.74
C LEU A 23 14.37 -5.20 2.10
N THR A 24 13.16 -4.65 2.26
CA THR A 24 12.76 -3.41 1.61
C THR A 24 12.28 -2.36 2.62
N GLN A 25 12.65 -1.10 2.39
CA GLN A 25 12.12 0.08 3.09
C GLN A 25 12.02 1.23 2.08
N GLY A 26 10.81 1.47 1.59
CA GLY A 26 10.60 2.42 0.48
C GLY A 26 11.42 2.01 -0.75
N PRO A 27 12.26 2.88 -1.32
CA PRO A 27 13.09 2.58 -2.49
C PRO A 27 14.35 1.75 -2.16
N LEU A 28 14.68 1.59 -0.88
CA LEU A 28 15.85 0.82 -0.47
C LEU A 28 15.51 -0.67 -0.48
N ALA A 29 16.25 -1.43 -1.27
CA ALA A 29 16.14 -2.88 -1.32
C ALA A 29 17.51 -3.52 -1.18
N TRP A 30 17.63 -4.51 -0.29
CA TRP A 30 18.79 -5.38 -0.19
C TRP A 30 18.37 -6.79 -0.54
N SER A 31 19.10 -7.41 -1.46
CA SER A 31 18.82 -8.76 -1.93
C SER A 31 19.88 -9.73 -1.43
N PHE A 32 19.43 -10.86 -0.91
CA PHE A 32 20.27 -11.91 -0.34
C PHE A 32 19.91 -13.23 -1.02
N PRO A 33 20.75 -13.73 -1.95
CA PRO A 33 20.50 -15.01 -2.60
C PRO A 33 20.90 -16.17 -1.69
N PHE A 34 20.07 -17.22 -1.68
CA PHE A 34 20.31 -18.47 -0.96
C PHE A 34 20.01 -19.67 -1.86
N THR A 35 20.67 -20.80 -1.59
CA THR A 35 20.20 -22.09 -2.12
C THR A 35 19.18 -22.69 -1.14
N PRO A 36 18.19 -23.48 -1.62
CA PRO A 36 17.28 -24.28 -0.83
C PRO A 36 17.92 -25.01 0.34
N GLU A 37 19.06 -25.66 0.09
CA GLU A 37 19.75 -26.48 1.07
C GLU A 37 20.36 -25.62 2.17
N ALA A 38 20.84 -24.42 1.84
CA ALA A 38 21.46 -23.48 2.78
C ALA A 38 20.47 -22.95 3.83
N VAL A 39 19.16 -23.05 3.56
CA VAL A 39 18.09 -22.59 4.44
C VAL A 39 17.23 -23.71 5.01
N GLY A 40 17.64 -24.97 4.78
CA GLY A 40 16.97 -26.16 5.32
C GLY A 40 15.73 -26.61 4.55
N CYS A 41 15.51 -26.10 3.34
CA CYS A 41 14.43 -26.58 2.50
C CYS A 41 14.82 -27.86 1.78
N THR A 42 13.94 -28.86 1.86
CA THR A 42 14.16 -30.18 1.26
C THR A 42 13.51 -30.23 -0.11
N ALA A 43 14.24 -30.73 -1.11
CA ALA A 43 13.71 -30.93 -2.46
C ALA A 43 12.45 -31.81 -2.42
N GLY A 44 11.43 -31.44 -3.20
CA GLY A 44 10.11 -32.09 -3.23
C GLY A 44 9.14 -31.65 -2.13
N SER A 45 9.56 -30.82 -1.17
CA SER A 45 8.65 -30.26 -0.17
C SER A 45 7.78 -29.15 -0.76
N THR A 46 6.47 -29.21 -0.53
CA THR A 46 5.50 -28.16 -0.88
C THR A 46 5.49 -26.99 0.12
N THR A 47 6.25 -27.10 1.20
CA THR A 47 6.43 -26.03 2.18
C THR A 47 7.92 -25.86 2.47
N CYS A 48 8.43 -24.65 2.25
CA CYS A 48 9.82 -24.27 2.53
C CYS A 48 9.83 -23.29 3.71
N ALA A 49 10.15 -23.80 4.90
CA ALA A 49 10.32 -22.99 6.10
C ALA A 49 11.80 -22.62 6.25
N VAL A 50 12.07 -21.32 6.12
CA VAL A 50 13.40 -20.74 6.00
C VAL A 50 13.74 -20.06 7.32
N ASN A 51 14.76 -20.56 8.02
CA ASN A 51 15.35 -19.86 9.16
C ASN A 51 16.60 -19.12 8.71
N LEU A 52 16.51 -17.80 8.58
CA LEU A 52 17.56 -16.98 8.00
C LEU A 52 18.32 -16.24 9.08
N THR A 53 19.65 -16.31 9.03
CA THR A 53 20.50 -15.34 9.73
C THR A 53 21.01 -14.32 8.74
N LEU A 54 20.52 -13.08 8.86
CA LEU A 54 20.95 -11.96 8.02
C LEU A 54 21.96 -11.10 8.77
N THR A 55 23.10 -10.84 8.12
CA THR A 55 24.03 -9.76 8.49
C THR A 55 23.64 -8.54 7.69
N LEU A 56 23.12 -7.53 8.38
CA LEU A 56 22.67 -6.31 7.74
C LEU A 56 23.87 -5.44 7.33
N PRO A 57 23.87 -4.85 6.12
CA PRO A 57 24.84 -3.84 5.75
C PRO A 57 24.80 -2.64 6.71
N ALA A 58 25.93 -1.99 6.94
CA ALA A 58 26.02 -0.80 7.80
C ALA A 58 25.17 0.39 7.30
N SER A 59 24.72 0.35 6.04
CA SER A 59 23.81 1.32 5.44
C SER A 59 22.34 1.14 5.85
N VAL A 60 21.98 0.03 6.49
CA VAL A 60 20.62 -0.23 6.98
C VAL A 60 20.41 0.57 8.26
N THR A 61 19.46 1.50 8.26
CA THR A 61 19.15 2.36 9.41
C THR A 61 18.00 1.78 10.25
N ALA A 62 17.77 2.33 11.44
CA ALA A 62 16.60 1.96 12.22
C ALA A 62 15.31 2.39 11.50
N GLY A 63 14.27 1.56 11.53
CA GLY A 63 12.97 1.83 10.92
C GLY A 63 12.16 0.59 10.62
N SER A 64 11.01 0.78 9.96
CA SER A 64 10.13 -0.30 9.50
C SER A 64 10.54 -0.78 8.11
N TYR A 65 10.59 -2.08 7.93
CA TYR A 65 10.98 -2.78 6.71
C TYR A 65 9.98 -3.90 6.42
N VAL A 66 9.97 -4.38 5.18
CA VAL A 66 9.31 -5.62 4.79
C VAL A 66 10.40 -6.63 4.45
N LEU A 67 10.34 -7.81 5.08
CA LEU A 67 11.18 -8.94 4.73
C LEU A 67 10.36 -9.88 3.86
N SER A 68 10.77 -10.09 2.60
CA SER A 68 10.14 -11.02 1.67
C SER A 68 11.09 -12.12 1.25
N ALA A 69 10.57 -13.33 1.09
CA ALA A 69 11.22 -14.41 0.35
C ALA A 69 10.52 -14.56 -0.98
N GLN A 70 11.30 -14.63 -2.04
CA GLN A 70 10.88 -15.01 -3.37
C GLN A 70 11.58 -16.31 -3.75
N ILE A 71 10.81 -17.29 -4.20
CA ILE A 71 11.33 -18.52 -4.80
C ILE A 71 10.95 -18.47 -6.27
N THR A 72 11.95 -18.40 -7.14
CA THR A 72 11.76 -18.50 -8.59
C THR A 72 12.07 -19.93 -9.00
N THR A 73 11.06 -20.62 -9.49
CA THR A 73 11.22 -22.00 -9.96
C THR A 73 11.84 -22.06 -11.34
N LEU A 74 12.28 -23.24 -11.75
CA LEU A 74 12.76 -23.48 -13.13
C LEU A 74 11.68 -23.24 -14.20
N THR A 75 10.40 -23.25 -13.82
CA THR A 75 9.25 -22.90 -14.66
C THR A 75 8.93 -21.40 -14.66
N GLN A 76 9.74 -20.57 -13.99
CA GLN A 76 9.53 -19.13 -13.76
C GLN A 76 8.30 -18.79 -12.93
N GLU A 77 7.76 -19.73 -12.16
CA GLU A 77 6.75 -19.41 -11.14
C GLU A 77 7.43 -18.72 -9.96
N VAL A 78 6.81 -17.66 -9.46
CA VAL A 78 7.36 -16.85 -8.37
C VAL A 78 6.45 -16.97 -7.15
N PHE A 79 6.98 -17.58 -6.10
CA PHE A 79 6.27 -17.71 -4.82
C PHE A 79 6.82 -16.68 -3.84
N THR A 80 5.94 -15.85 -3.27
CA THR A 80 6.35 -14.78 -2.36
C THR A 80 5.70 -14.95 -0.98
N ALA A 81 6.50 -14.88 0.07
CA ALA A 81 6.01 -14.72 1.45
C ALA A 81 6.65 -13.47 2.07
N GLY A 82 5.86 -12.60 2.68
CA GLY A 82 6.34 -11.36 3.30
C GLY A 82 5.90 -11.23 4.75
N GLN A 83 6.77 -10.70 5.61
CA GLN A 83 6.41 -10.29 6.96
C GLN A 83 6.98 -8.91 7.31
N PRO A 84 6.25 -8.11 8.12
CA PRO A 84 6.76 -6.83 8.60
C PRO A 84 7.94 -7.05 9.56
N LEU A 85 8.96 -6.19 9.45
CA LEU A 85 10.16 -6.22 10.28
C LEU A 85 10.49 -4.82 10.80
N VAL A 86 10.75 -4.69 12.11
CA VAL A 86 11.21 -3.43 12.71
C VAL A 86 12.65 -3.58 13.14
N ILE A 87 13.53 -2.72 12.63
CA ILE A 87 14.94 -2.63 13.04
C ILE A 87 15.08 -1.46 14.01
N VAL A 88 15.53 -1.75 15.22
CA VAL A 88 15.77 -0.74 16.27
C VAL A 88 17.26 -0.39 16.34
N ALA A 89 17.57 0.89 16.60
CA ALA A 89 18.95 1.32 16.81
C ALA A 89 19.48 0.76 18.14
N ASN A 90 20.63 0.09 18.12
CA ASN A 90 21.30 -0.34 19.35
C ASN A 90 21.80 0.89 20.12
N ALA A 91 21.25 1.11 21.33
CA ALA A 91 21.57 2.24 22.22
C ALA A 91 22.99 2.18 22.85
N ALA A 92 23.94 1.45 22.27
CA ALA A 92 25.22 1.14 22.92
C ALA A 92 26.38 2.09 22.59
N ASN A 93 26.18 3.17 21.80
CA ASN A 93 27.26 4.10 21.44
C ASN A 93 26.90 5.58 21.60
N VAL A 94 26.17 5.94 22.66
CA VAL A 94 26.12 7.34 23.12
C VAL A 94 27.11 7.51 24.27
N GLY A 95 28.37 7.72 23.90
CA GLY A 95 29.43 8.07 24.84
C GLY A 95 29.21 9.46 25.43
N ALA A 96 29.09 9.50 26.75
CA ALA A 96 29.35 10.59 27.69
C ALA A 96 29.15 12.05 27.20
N SER A 97 28.08 12.64 27.72
CA SER A 97 27.89 14.09 27.84
C SER A 97 28.94 14.72 28.77
N PRO A 98 29.61 15.83 28.40
CA PRO A 98 30.28 16.67 29.37
C PRO A 98 29.38 17.84 29.80
N THR A 99 29.31 17.99 31.11
CA THR A 99 28.66 19.05 31.90
C THR A 99 29.15 20.45 31.50
N PRO A 100 28.31 21.51 31.53
CA PRO A 100 28.74 22.86 31.16
C PRO A 100 29.40 23.60 32.33
N VAL A 101 30.50 24.29 32.05
CA VAL A 101 31.16 25.30 32.92
C VAL A 101 31.41 26.56 32.05
N PRO A 102 31.26 27.79 32.57
CA PRO A 102 30.79 28.91 31.77
C PRO A 102 31.89 29.76 31.11
N SER A 103 31.46 30.36 30.00
CA SER A 103 31.84 31.64 29.36
C SER A 103 33.16 32.30 29.77
N SER A 104 34.08 32.39 28.79
CA SER A 104 34.84 33.62 28.55
C SER A 104 35.15 33.76 27.05
N THR A 105 34.81 34.94 26.52
CA THR A 105 35.04 35.35 25.13
C THR A 105 36.54 35.54 24.86
N PRO A 106 37.03 35.18 23.66
CA PRO A 106 37.75 36.20 22.91
C PRO A 106 37.45 36.22 21.40
N THR A 107 37.46 37.44 20.88
CA THR A 107 37.37 37.88 19.48
C THR A 107 38.52 37.36 18.62
N ILE A 108 38.23 36.76 17.45
CA ILE A 108 39.14 36.70 16.28
C ILE A 108 38.34 36.92 14.97
N ALA A 109 38.99 37.68 14.09
CA ALA A 109 38.57 38.21 12.78
C ALA A 109 38.32 37.13 11.67
N PRO A 110 37.79 37.50 10.48
CA PRO A 110 37.23 36.55 9.53
C PRO A 110 38.30 35.90 8.64
N SER A 111 38.13 34.61 8.35
CA SER A 111 38.84 33.91 7.28
C SER A 111 37.85 33.56 6.15
N PRO A 112 38.21 33.74 4.87
CA PRO A 112 37.30 33.51 3.75
C PRO A 112 37.37 32.06 3.26
N GLY A 113 36.26 31.58 2.67
CA GLY A 113 36.27 30.44 1.75
C GLY A 113 35.92 29.09 2.36
N GLY A 114 34.63 28.87 2.57
CA GLY A 114 34.04 27.53 2.68
C GLY A 114 32.77 27.50 1.84
N SER A 115 32.84 26.83 0.70
CA SER A 115 31.68 26.55 -0.16
C SER A 115 30.58 25.88 0.67
N PRO A 116 29.32 26.36 0.65
CA PRO A 116 28.26 25.67 1.38
C PRO A 116 28.00 24.32 0.71
N THR A 117 28.15 23.25 1.50
CA THR A 117 27.59 21.93 1.23
C THR A 117 26.11 22.10 0.87
N PRO A 118 25.61 21.53 -0.24
CA PRO A 118 24.22 21.67 -0.59
C PRO A 118 23.37 20.99 0.47
N THR A 119 22.47 21.76 1.09
CA THR A 119 21.31 21.28 1.84
C THR A 119 20.63 20.17 1.04
N PRO A 120 20.21 19.04 1.65
CA PRO A 120 19.39 18.06 0.94
C PRO A 120 18.16 18.78 0.39
N ALA A 121 18.05 18.78 -0.95
CA ALA A 121 16.95 19.40 -1.64
C ALA A 121 15.65 18.83 -1.11
N VAL A 122 14.73 19.72 -0.74
CA VAL A 122 13.30 19.40 -0.61
C VAL A 122 12.92 18.64 -1.89
N SER A 123 12.42 17.41 -1.75
CA SER A 123 11.90 16.65 -2.87
C SER A 123 10.99 17.55 -3.71
N PRO A 124 11.17 17.60 -5.05
CA PRO A 124 10.44 18.55 -5.87
C PRO A 124 8.94 18.35 -5.68
N LEU A 125 8.20 19.46 -5.63
CA LEU A 125 6.75 19.47 -5.79
C LEU A 125 6.39 18.55 -6.95
N SER A 126 5.41 17.66 -6.73
CA SER A 126 4.86 16.78 -7.77
C SER A 126 4.66 17.56 -9.07
N SER A 127 5.21 17.06 -10.18
CA SER A 127 4.91 17.60 -11.51
C SER A 127 3.49 17.28 -11.97
N CYS A 128 2.84 16.30 -11.32
CA CYS A 128 1.44 15.98 -11.58
C CYS A 128 0.56 17.15 -11.16
N ARG A 129 -0.35 17.53 -12.06
CA ARG A 129 -1.51 18.38 -11.78
C ARG A 129 -2.81 17.59 -11.76
N GLU A 130 -2.71 16.29 -11.98
CA GLU A 130 -3.83 15.37 -12.11
C GLU A 130 -3.39 14.00 -11.58
N TRP A 131 -4.27 13.38 -10.80
CA TRP A 131 -4.11 12.04 -10.23
C TRP A 131 -5.34 11.22 -10.60
N ILE A 132 -5.14 10.08 -11.24
CA ILE A 132 -6.21 9.20 -11.70
C ILE A 132 -5.97 7.84 -11.06
N LEU A 133 -6.90 7.42 -10.22
CA LEU A 133 -6.74 6.22 -9.40
C LEU A 133 -6.41 4.97 -10.23
N THR A 134 -7.10 4.75 -11.35
CA THR A 134 -6.88 3.59 -12.23
C THR A 134 -5.51 3.61 -12.92
N SER A 135 -5.02 4.79 -13.31
CA SER A 135 -3.69 4.95 -13.91
C SER A 135 -2.56 4.80 -12.88
N ASP A 136 -2.80 5.25 -11.65
CA ASP A 136 -1.78 5.27 -10.60
C ASP A 136 -1.69 3.95 -9.82
N PHE A 137 -2.73 3.11 -9.88
CA PHE A 137 -2.76 1.81 -9.21
C PHE A 137 -1.58 0.94 -9.67
N GLN A 138 -0.75 0.51 -8.72
CA GLN A 138 0.40 -0.33 -9.04
C GLN A 138 -0.01 -1.79 -9.11
N ALA A 139 -0.08 -2.30 -10.33
CA ALA A 139 -0.29 -3.70 -10.63
C ALA A 139 0.97 -4.55 -10.36
N PHE A 140 0.77 -5.86 -10.29
CA PHE A 140 1.81 -6.87 -10.25
C PHE A 140 2.76 -6.74 -11.45
N PRO A 141 4.10 -6.89 -11.28
CA PRO A 141 4.82 -7.28 -10.06
C PRO A 141 5.29 -6.11 -9.19
N ASN A 142 4.82 -4.89 -9.46
CA ASN A 142 5.29 -3.66 -8.80
C ASN A 142 4.32 -3.15 -7.74
N GLN A 143 3.36 -3.98 -7.31
CA GLN A 143 2.32 -3.59 -6.39
C GLN A 143 2.89 -3.05 -5.09
N ARG A 144 2.33 -1.94 -4.63
CA ARG A 144 2.68 -1.32 -3.36
C ARG A 144 1.43 -0.72 -2.73
N ASN A 145 1.40 -0.67 -1.40
CA ASN A 145 0.39 0.04 -0.65
C ASN A 145 1.02 0.57 0.64
N PRO A 146 1.26 1.89 0.77
CA PRO A 146 0.92 2.96 -0.19
C PRO A 146 1.68 2.88 -1.53
N ASN A 147 1.03 3.23 -2.65
CA ASN A 147 1.66 3.33 -3.97
C ASN A 147 1.94 4.79 -4.40
N PRO A 148 2.92 5.02 -5.28
CA PRO A 148 3.15 6.34 -5.88
C PRO A 148 2.04 6.75 -6.85
N ASP A 149 2.07 8.01 -7.27
CA ASP A 149 1.38 8.47 -8.47
C ASP A 149 2.19 8.17 -9.76
N SER A 150 1.58 8.42 -10.92
CA SER A 150 2.22 8.30 -12.24
C SER A 150 3.39 9.27 -12.46
N CYS A 151 3.55 10.29 -11.62
CA CYS A 151 4.67 11.22 -11.65
C CYS A 151 5.83 10.80 -10.73
N GLY A 152 5.70 9.66 -10.04
CA GLY A 152 6.72 9.11 -9.16
C GLY A 152 6.76 9.72 -7.76
N ALA A 153 5.79 10.54 -7.38
CA ALA A 153 5.66 10.96 -5.99
C ALA A 153 5.17 9.77 -5.15
N GLU A 154 5.92 9.42 -4.11
CA GLU A 154 5.67 8.21 -3.33
C GLU A 154 4.50 8.37 -2.35
N GLY A 155 3.77 7.27 -2.12
CA GLY A 155 2.71 7.18 -1.11
C GLY A 155 1.54 8.16 -1.29
N ILE A 156 1.25 8.52 -2.54
CA ILE A 156 0.10 9.36 -2.91
C ILE A 156 -1.18 8.58 -2.68
N TRP A 157 -1.24 7.35 -3.16
CA TRP A 157 -2.39 6.48 -2.97
C TRP A 157 -2.15 5.49 -1.84
N ALA A 158 -3.18 5.21 -1.06
CA ALA A 158 -3.20 4.08 -0.14
C ALA A 158 -4.59 3.45 -0.09
N PHE A 159 -4.61 2.13 0.03
CA PHE A 159 -5.82 1.34 0.18
C PHE A 159 -5.93 0.90 1.64
N GLN A 160 -7.03 1.27 2.27
CA GLN A 160 -7.19 1.15 3.71
C GLN A 160 -8.52 0.51 4.06
N ARG A 161 -8.62 0.10 5.32
CA ARG A 161 -9.84 -0.31 6.00
C ARG A 161 -10.00 0.47 7.29
N GLY A 162 -11.21 0.58 7.79
CA GLY A 162 -11.50 1.11 9.12
C GLY A 162 -12.81 0.54 9.64
N PRO A 163 -13.15 0.78 10.91
CA PRO A 163 -14.49 0.44 11.41
C PRO A 163 -15.55 1.11 10.55
N ALA A 164 -16.64 0.39 10.26
CA ALA A 164 -17.79 0.97 9.55
C ALA A 164 -18.26 2.26 10.26
N GLU A 165 -18.71 3.22 9.47
CA GLU A 165 -19.17 4.57 9.86
C GLU A 165 -18.10 5.46 10.50
N SER A 166 -16.87 4.98 10.69
CA SER A 166 -15.82 5.80 11.31
C SER A 166 -15.36 6.90 10.38
N VAL A 167 -15.31 8.11 10.94
CA VAL A 167 -14.72 9.30 10.31
C VAL A 167 -13.33 9.61 10.85
N ASP A 168 -12.78 8.81 11.77
CA ASP A 168 -11.47 9.08 12.39
C ASP A 168 -10.33 8.38 11.63
N PRO A 169 -9.46 9.11 10.90
CA PRO A 169 -8.37 8.49 10.16
C PRO A 169 -7.34 7.77 11.05
N ALA A 170 -7.28 8.06 12.35
CA ALA A 170 -6.41 7.33 13.28
C ALA A 170 -6.80 5.85 13.41
N GLN A 171 -8.04 5.49 13.04
CA GLN A 171 -8.53 4.12 13.03
C GLN A 171 -8.32 3.40 11.70
N PHE A 172 -7.80 4.09 10.67
CA PHE A 172 -7.65 3.52 9.34
C PHE A 172 -6.32 2.76 9.22
N LEU A 173 -6.41 1.50 8.80
CA LEU A 173 -5.28 0.60 8.65
C LEU A 173 -5.09 0.24 7.17
N LEU A 174 -3.85 0.06 6.73
CA LEU A 174 -3.58 -0.39 5.35
C LEU A 174 -4.14 -1.80 5.12
N LEU A 175 -4.66 -2.02 3.91
CA LEU A 175 -4.83 -3.36 3.36
C LEU A 175 -3.44 -3.90 3.04
N SER A 176 -3.01 -4.95 3.75
CA SER A 176 -1.62 -5.43 3.72
C SER A 176 -1.44 -6.74 2.96
N GLN A 177 -2.53 -7.42 2.60
CA GLN A 177 -2.49 -8.64 1.80
C GLN A 177 -2.77 -8.30 0.34
N PHE A 178 -1.92 -8.77 -0.56
CA PHE A 178 -2.11 -8.60 -1.99
C PHE A 178 -2.26 -9.97 -2.67
N LEU A 179 -3.25 -10.09 -3.55
CA LEU A 179 -3.46 -11.23 -4.41
C LEU A 179 -3.29 -10.79 -5.88
N PRO A 180 -2.36 -11.37 -6.65
CA PRO A 180 -2.26 -11.14 -8.10
C PRO A 180 -3.32 -11.92 -8.90
N THR A 181 -4.10 -12.76 -8.21
CA THR A 181 -5.11 -13.64 -8.78
C THR A 181 -6.23 -13.78 -7.76
N THR A 182 -7.33 -13.11 -8.04
CA THR A 182 -8.52 -13.09 -7.20
C THR A 182 -9.64 -13.88 -7.86
N LEU A 183 -10.42 -14.63 -7.07
CA LEU A 183 -11.44 -15.56 -7.58
C LEU A 183 -10.89 -16.63 -8.55
N GLY A 184 -9.59 -16.93 -8.46
CA GLY A 184 -8.90 -17.83 -9.38
C GLY A 184 -8.67 -17.25 -10.79
N ILE A 185 -8.93 -15.95 -10.99
CA ILE A 185 -8.81 -15.29 -12.29
C ILE A 185 -7.49 -14.50 -12.34
N SER A 186 -6.61 -14.88 -13.26
CA SER A 186 -5.35 -14.18 -13.49
C SER A 186 -5.62 -12.76 -13.97
N GLY A 187 -4.99 -11.78 -13.33
CA GLY A 187 -5.18 -10.36 -13.64
C GLY A 187 -6.37 -9.71 -12.95
N LEU A 188 -7.10 -10.42 -12.07
CA LEU A 188 -7.87 -9.74 -11.03
C LEU A 188 -6.95 -9.58 -9.82
N GLU A 189 -6.45 -8.36 -9.62
CA GLU A 189 -5.43 -8.08 -8.63
C GLU A 189 -6.05 -7.28 -7.47
N THR A 190 -5.95 -7.77 -6.24
CA THR A 190 -6.59 -7.13 -5.08
C THR A 190 -5.65 -6.90 -3.91
N TRP A 191 -5.82 -5.74 -3.27
CA TRP A 191 -5.46 -5.54 -1.88
C TRP A 191 -6.66 -5.92 -1.00
N GLN A 192 -6.43 -6.68 0.06
CA GLN A 192 -7.50 -7.17 0.92
C GLN A 192 -7.19 -7.08 2.42
N GLY A 193 -8.27 -7.11 3.20
CA GLY A 193 -8.27 -7.17 4.64
C GLY A 193 -8.12 -8.59 5.16
N THR A 194 -8.73 -8.87 6.30
CA THR A 194 -8.58 -10.14 7.02
C THR A 194 -9.90 -10.84 7.29
N THR A 195 -11.02 -10.27 6.88
CA THR A 195 -12.36 -10.82 7.15
C THR A 195 -12.71 -11.79 6.02
N PRO A 196 -12.81 -13.11 6.24
CA PRO A 196 -13.08 -14.04 5.16
C PRO A 196 -14.41 -13.76 4.47
N ASP A 197 -14.44 -13.86 3.14
CA ASP A 197 -15.69 -13.91 2.41
C ASP A 197 -16.41 -15.25 2.69
N PRO A 198 -17.65 -15.23 3.19
CA PRO A 198 -18.40 -16.47 3.46
C PRO A 198 -18.79 -17.23 2.19
N GLN A 199 -18.82 -16.59 1.03
CA GLN A 199 -19.16 -17.19 -0.26
C GLN A 199 -17.92 -17.67 -1.02
N GLU A 200 -16.79 -16.97 -0.86
CA GLU A 200 -15.54 -17.24 -1.59
C GLU A 200 -14.33 -17.34 -0.66
N VAL A 201 -13.98 -18.56 -0.25
CA VAL A 201 -12.92 -18.82 0.75
C VAL A 201 -11.50 -18.38 0.33
N THR A 202 -11.32 -17.87 -0.88
CA THR A 202 -10.03 -17.43 -1.42
C THR A 202 -9.80 -15.92 -1.27
N VAL A 203 -10.83 -15.15 -0.88
CA VAL A 203 -10.80 -13.69 -0.81
C VAL A 203 -11.20 -13.23 0.59
N ASN A 204 -10.59 -12.13 1.05
CA ASN A 204 -10.96 -11.47 2.30
C ASN A 204 -11.53 -10.07 2.01
N PHE A 205 -12.46 -9.65 2.85
CA PHE A 205 -12.94 -8.28 2.95
C PHE A 205 -12.19 -7.45 4.02
N PRO A 206 -12.27 -6.12 3.93
CA PRO A 206 -12.64 -5.39 2.71
C PRO A 206 -11.55 -5.53 1.65
N TRP A 207 -11.86 -5.28 0.38
CA TRP A 207 -10.86 -5.32 -0.69
C TRP A 207 -10.98 -4.16 -1.67
N VAL A 208 -9.85 -3.83 -2.31
CA VAL A 208 -9.73 -2.91 -3.46
C VAL A 208 -8.98 -3.65 -4.54
N GLY A 209 -9.54 -3.73 -5.74
CA GLY A 209 -8.90 -4.43 -6.85
C GLY A 209 -8.86 -3.67 -8.15
N LEU A 210 -8.01 -4.15 -9.06
CA LEU A 210 -7.91 -3.73 -10.45
C LEU A 210 -8.03 -4.95 -11.36
N ASN A 211 -8.80 -4.82 -12.44
CA ASN A 211 -8.82 -5.81 -13.51
C ASN A 211 -7.74 -5.49 -14.57
N THR A 212 -6.63 -6.21 -14.52
CA THR A 212 -5.51 -6.18 -15.48
C THR A 212 -5.56 -7.30 -16.53
N SER A 213 -6.62 -8.14 -16.53
CA SER A 213 -6.74 -9.32 -17.41
C SER A 213 -6.86 -9.02 -18.91
N ARG A 214 -6.95 -7.74 -19.30
CA ARG A 214 -7.14 -7.25 -20.69
C ARG A 214 -8.48 -7.61 -21.32
N GLU A 215 -9.44 -8.04 -20.50
CA GLU A 215 -10.82 -8.28 -20.89
C GLU A 215 -11.76 -8.14 -19.68
N PRO A 216 -13.07 -7.94 -19.88
CA PRO A 216 -14.03 -7.95 -18.79
C PRO A 216 -14.13 -9.32 -18.12
N GLN A 217 -14.19 -9.34 -16.78
CA GLN A 217 -14.40 -10.54 -15.97
C GLN A 217 -15.76 -10.46 -15.30
N GLY A 218 -16.79 -10.98 -15.98
CA GLY A 218 -18.18 -10.84 -15.53
C GLY A 218 -18.63 -9.36 -15.51
N SER A 219 -19.05 -8.89 -14.34
CA SER A 219 -19.40 -7.48 -14.07
C SER A 219 -18.19 -6.56 -13.96
N TRP A 220 -16.95 -7.08 -13.94
CA TRP A 220 -15.74 -6.29 -13.72
C TRP A 220 -15.08 -5.88 -15.05
N PRO A 221 -15.23 -4.62 -15.52
CA PRO A 221 -14.66 -4.20 -16.79
C PRO A 221 -13.13 -4.21 -16.77
N GLU A 222 -12.51 -4.35 -17.95
CA GLU A 222 -11.06 -4.19 -18.11
C GLU A 222 -10.61 -2.81 -17.59
N GLY A 223 -9.51 -2.78 -16.82
CA GLY A 223 -8.91 -1.55 -16.30
C GLY A 223 -9.72 -0.84 -15.22
N ALA A 224 -10.86 -1.39 -14.82
CA ALA A 224 -11.70 -0.81 -13.78
C ALA A 224 -11.22 -1.22 -12.39
N ILE A 225 -11.41 -0.30 -11.44
CA ILE A 225 -11.25 -0.60 -10.03
C ILE A 225 -12.61 -0.90 -9.42
N GLN A 226 -12.66 -1.99 -8.66
CA GLN A 226 -13.78 -2.28 -7.78
C GLN A 226 -13.30 -2.38 -6.34
N VAL A 227 -14.22 -2.13 -5.43
CA VAL A 227 -14.00 -2.26 -4.00
C VAL A 227 -15.16 -2.99 -3.36
N HIS A 228 -14.94 -3.55 -2.18
CA HIS A 228 -16.01 -4.16 -1.41
C HIS A 228 -15.74 -4.01 0.09
N PRO A 229 -16.70 -3.48 0.87
CA PRO A 229 -16.59 -3.40 2.33
C PRO A 229 -16.68 -4.78 3.00
N ALA A 230 -16.28 -4.87 4.26
CA ALA A 230 -16.63 -6.00 5.12
C ALA A 230 -17.91 -5.69 5.90
N PRO A 231 -18.57 -6.66 6.56
CA PRO A 231 -19.80 -6.40 7.32
C PRO A 231 -19.66 -5.33 8.41
N THR A 232 -18.44 -5.15 8.96
CA THR A 232 -18.15 -4.19 10.03
C THR A 232 -16.97 -3.27 9.71
N GLU A 233 -16.46 -3.31 8.48
CA GLU A 233 -15.33 -2.49 8.06
C GLU A 233 -15.60 -1.82 6.73
N GLN A 234 -15.35 -0.53 6.68
CA GLN A 234 -15.39 0.25 5.45
C GLN A 234 -14.12 0.03 4.62
N VAL A 235 -14.24 0.19 3.30
CA VAL A 235 -13.11 0.20 2.37
C VAL A 235 -12.78 1.63 1.97
N ILE A 236 -11.48 1.96 1.94
CA ILE A 236 -11.01 3.34 1.91
C ILE A 236 -9.93 3.50 0.84
N LEU A 237 -10.13 4.48 -0.05
CA LEU A 237 -9.15 4.94 -1.03
C LEU A 237 -8.63 6.30 -0.56
N ARG A 238 -7.38 6.36 -0.11
CA ARG A 238 -6.75 7.58 0.35
C ARG A 238 -5.88 8.18 -0.74
N TRP A 239 -6.10 9.45 -1.03
CA TRP A 239 -5.15 10.33 -1.72
C TRP A 239 -4.45 11.24 -0.72
N ARG A 240 -3.13 11.30 -0.76
CA ARG A 240 -2.31 12.22 0.04
C ARG A 240 -1.81 13.34 -0.86
N SER A 241 -2.15 14.58 -0.52
CA SER A 241 -1.80 15.75 -1.31
C SER A 241 -0.29 15.95 -1.42
N PRO A 242 0.29 16.01 -2.63
CA PRO A 242 1.67 16.39 -2.83
C PRO A 242 1.86 17.90 -2.97
N LEU A 243 0.81 18.70 -2.72
CA LEU A 243 0.82 20.14 -2.93
C LEU A 243 0.02 20.90 -1.88
N GLN A 244 0.16 22.22 -1.92
CA GLN A 244 -0.76 23.15 -1.28
C GLN A 244 -1.54 23.90 -2.36
N GLY A 245 -2.87 23.94 -2.24
CA GLY A 245 -3.74 24.60 -3.21
C GLY A 245 -5.13 23.99 -3.26
N THR A 246 -5.96 24.50 -4.17
CA THR A 246 -7.31 23.97 -4.41
C THR A 246 -7.24 22.80 -5.38
N VAL A 247 -7.99 21.75 -5.06
CA VAL A 247 -8.19 20.61 -5.96
C VAL A 247 -9.68 20.42 -6.25
N LEU A 248 -9.95 19.96 -7.47
CA LEU A 248 -11.23 19.42 -7.89
C LEU A 248 -11.16 17.90 -7.80
N ILE A 249 -12.08 17.30 -7.05
CA ILE A 249 -12.21 15.86 -6.84
C ILE A 249 -13.47 15.41 -7.58
N GLU A 250 -13.31 14.52 -8.55
CA GLU A 250 -14.38 14.02 -9.40
C GLU A 250 -14.35 12.50 -9.44
N GLY A 251 -15.51 11.90 -9.62
CA GLY A 251 -15.59 10.46 -9.68
C GLY A 251 -17.00 9.92 -9.78
N SER A 252 -17.08 8.60 -9.70
CA SER A 252 -18.33 7.86 -9.70
C SER A 252 -18.22 6.66 -8.76
N VAL A 253 -19.38 6.29 -8.20
CA VAL A 253 -19.60 5.08 -7.42
C VAL A 253 -20.75 4.36 -8.10
N SER A 254 -20.57 3.10 -8.47
CA SER A 254 -21.60 2.31 -9.15
C SER A 254 -21.50 0.85 -8.76
N GLN A 255 -22.63 0.19 -8.57
CA GLN A 255 -22.67 -1.24 -8.27
C GLN A 255 -22.85 -2.01 -9.59
N PRO A 256 -21.84 -2.76 -10.07
CA PRO A 256 -21.83 -3.32 -11.42
C PRO A 256 -22.43 -4.75 -11.51
N GLU A 257 -22.84 -5.35 -10.39
CA GLU A 257 -23.10 -6.80 -10.27
C GLU A 257 -24.57 -7.20 -10.35
N GLN A 258 -24.86 -8.51 -10.20
CA GLN A 258 -26.21 -9.01 -9.97
C GLN A 258 -26.67 -8.60 -8.57
N GLY A 259 -27.84 -7.98 -8.49
CA GLY A 259 -28.37 -7.42 -7.25
C GLY A 259 -28.62 -8.43 -6.14
N GLY A 260 -29.19 -7.98 -5.04
CA GLY A 260 -29.46 -8.78 -3.85
C GLY A 260 -28.89 -8.22 -2.55
N GLY A 261 -28.19 -7.09 -2.63
CA GLY A 261 -27.75 -6.29 -1.49
C GLY A 261 -28.74 -5.18 -1.12
N ASP A 262 -28.34 -4.36 -0.14
CA ASP A 262 -29.00 -3.10 0.19
C ASP A 262 -28.20 -1.86 -0.28
N GLY A 263 -27.18 -2.10 -1.13
CA GLY A 263 -26.30 -1.08 -1.70
C GLY A 263 -25.31 -0.56 -0.67
N VAL A 264 -24.63 0.54 -1.03
CA VAL A 264 -23.56 1.11 -0.20
C VAL A 264 -23.81 2.59 0.12
N SER A 265 -23.28 3.03 1.25
CA SER A 265 -23.09 4.45 1.52
C SER A 265 -21.66 4.85 1.22
N TRP A 266 -21.44 6.10 0.82
CA TRP A 266 -20.11 6.57 0.43
C TRP A 266 -19.89 8.03 0.79
N ARG A 267 -18.62 8.40 0.96
CA ARG A 267 -18.24 9.79 1.28
C ARG A 267 -16.88 10.19 0.75
N ILE A 268 -16.75 11.48 0.44
CA ILE A 268 -15.49 12.19 0.33
C ILE A 268 -15.21 12.89 1.65
N GLN A 269 -14.06 12.59 2.24
CA GLN A 269 -13.65 13.09 3.54
C GLN A 269 -12.26 13.73 3.46
N GLN A 270 -12.03 14.81 4.20
CA GLN A 270 -10.73 15.46 4.37
C GLN A 270 -10.39 15.49 5.86
N GLY A 271 -9.29 14.85 6.26
CA GLY A 271 -9.05 14.58 7.68
C GLY A 271 -10.23 13.80 8.26
N SER A 272 -10.92 14.34 9.26
CA SER A 272 -12.17 13.78 9.82
C SER A 272 -13.45 14.52 9.38
N THR A 273 -13.32 15.48 8.46
CA THR A 273 -14.45 16.29 7.97
C THR A 273 -15.01 15.69 6.69
N ILE A 274 -16.31 15.41 6.69
CA ILE A 274 -17.03 14.97 5.48
C ILE A 274 -17.26 16.18 4.58
N LEU A 275 -16.75 16.13 3.36
CA LEU A 275 -16.93 17.18 2.35
C LEU A 275 -18.17 16.93 1.48
N PHE A 276 -18.43 15.66 1.16
CA PHE A 276 -19.54 15.24 0.33
C PHE A 276 -19.89 13.79 0.66
N ALA A 277 -21.15 13.41 0.58
CA ALA A 277 -21.60 12.05 0.87
C ALA A 277 -22.82 11.70 0.02
N GLY A 278 -23.03 10.40 -0.15
CA GLY A 278 -24.16 9.85 -0.86
C GLY A 278 -24.41 8.40 -0.47
N ALA A 279 -25.40 7.81 -1.09
CA ALA A 279 -25.69 6.39 -1.02
C ALA A 279 -26.26 5.96 -2.35
N ILE A 280 -25.88 4.77 -2.79
CA ILE A 280 -26.48 4.13 -3.96
C ILE A 280 -27.28 2.92 -3.47
N PRO A 281 -28.53 2.74 -3.95
CA PRO A 281 -29.24 1.50 -3.72
C PRO A 281 -28.56 0.35 -4.49
N ASP A 282 -29.05 -0.87 -4.29
CA ASP A 282 -28.70 -2.02 -5.13
C ASP A 282 -28.83 -1.68 -6.62
N LEU A 283 -27.79 -2.01 -7.41
CA LEU A 283 -27.65 -1.65 -8.83
C LEU A 283 -27.63 -0.13 -9.14
N GLY A 284 -27.43 0.68 -8.11
CA GLY A 284 -27.40 2.13 -8.20
C GLY A 284 -26.06 2.66 -8.73
N SER A 285 -26.09 3.94 -9.11
CA SER A 285 -24.88 4.69 -9.43
C SER A 285 -25.05 6.16 -9.04
N GLN A 286 -23.93 6.80 -8.72
CA GLN A 286 -23.89 8.21 -8.42
C GLN A 286 -22.52 8.79 -8.81
N SER A 287 -22.53 9.90 -9.54
CA SER A 287 -21.33 10.70 -9.80
C SER A 287 -21.22 11.85 -8.81
N PHE A 288 -20.00 12.35 -8.62
CA PHE A 288 -19.74 13.45 -7.71
C PHE A 288 -18.64 14.39 -8.22
N SER A 289 -18.69 15.62 -7.72
CA SER A 289 -17.72 16.67 -8.00
C SER A 289 -17.66 17.59 -6.79
N VAL A 290 -16.51 17.66 -6.12
CA VAL A 290 -16.31 18.49 -4.92
C VAL A 290 -14.97 19.20 -4.99
N ARG A 291 -14.95 20.46 -4.54
CA ARG A 291 -13.74 21.28 -4.46
C ARG A 291 -13.33 21.44 -3.01
N THR A 292 -12.03 21.35 -2.76
CA THR A 292 -11.49 21.70 -1.45
C THR A 292 -10.07 22.25 -1.56
N ALA A 293 -9.70 23.07 -0.57
CA ALA A 293 -8.31 23.48 -0.39
C ALA A 293 -7.55 22.39 0.36
N THR A 294 -6.30 22.15 -0.02
CA THR A 294 -5.43 21.15 0.58
C THR A 294 -4.10 21.75 0.99
N THR A 295 -3.49 21.16 2.01
CA THR A 295 -2.11 21.41 2.42
C THR A 295 -1.22 20.20 2.08
N LEU A 296 0.10 20.43 2.03
CA LEU A 296 1.05 19.36 1.73
C LEU A 296 0.93 18.21 2.75
N ASN A 297 0.84 16.98 2.25
CA ASN A 297 0.63 15.73 2.98
C ASN A 297 -0.75 15.56 3.64
N GLU A 298 -1.68 16.49 3.44
CA GLU A 298 -3.05 16.31 3.86
C GLU A 298 -3.73 15.19 3.07
N SER A 299 -4.63 14.44 3.69
CA SER A 299 -5.28 13.30 3.05
C SER A 299 -6.76 13.56 2.77
N ILE A 300 -7.17 13.17 1.58
CA ILE A 300 -8.55 13.03 1.14
C ILE A 300 -8.85 11.54 1.00
N TYR A 301 -10.06 11.15 1.40
CA TYR A 301 -10.52 9.78 1.39
C TYR A 301 -11.81 9.68 0.58
N LEU A 302 -11.86 8.74 -0.37
CA LEU A 302 -13.12 8.15 -0.82
C LEU A 302 -13.35 6.90 0.02
N ILE A 303 -14.44 6.88 0.76
CA ILE A 303 -14.80 5.79 1.68
C ILE A 303 -16.10 5.17 1.18
N ILE A 304 -16.12 3.84 1.07
CA ILE A 304 -17.32 3.05 0.81
C ILE A 304 -17.61 2.22 2.06
N ASP A 305 -18.79 2.39 2.61
CA ASP A 305 -19.28 1.72 3.81
C ASP A 305 -20.32 0.66 3.43
N PRO A 306 -20.36 -0.47 4.16
CA PRO A 306 -21.50 -1.36 4.09
C PRO A 306 -22.74 -0.64 4.61
N ASN A 307 -23.92 -0.98 4.11
CA ASN A 307 -25.16 -0.59 4.75
C ASN A 307 -25.49 -1.60 5.86
N SER A 308 -26.75 -2.08 5.95
CA SER A 308 -27.12 -3.09 6.94
C SER A 308 -26.56 -4.48 6.61
N SER A 309 -26.25 -4.71 5.34
CA SER A 309 -25.58 -5.90 4.82
C SER A 309 -24.33 -5.47 4.05
N ASN A 310 -23.42 -6.41 3.81
CA ASN A 310 -22.37 -6.25 2.79
C ASN A 310 -22.57 -7.24 1.62
N LEU A 311 -23.75 -7.84 1.50
CA LEU A 311 -24.03 -8.83 0.46
C LEU A 311 -24.10 -8.15 -0.91
N SER A 312 -23.27 -8.58 -1.86
CA SER A 312 -23.24 -8.03 -3.23
C SER A 312 -22.89 -6.54 -3.31
N ASP A 313 -22.04 -6.06 -2.38
CA ASP A 313 -21.62 -4.65 -2.26
C ASP A 313 -20.38 -4.32 -3.10
N ALA A 314 -20.01 -5.17 -4.05
CA ALA A 314 -18.95 -4.86 -4.99
C ALA A 314 -19.30 -3.57 -5.73
N THR A 315 -18.40 -2.62 -5.66
CA THR A 315 -18.64 -1.25 -6.07
C THR A 315 -17.52 -0.83 -6.99
N GLN A 316 -17.84 -0.56 -8.25
CA GLN A 316 -16.93 0.11 -9.17
C GLN A 316 -16.77 1.57 -8.78
N VAL A 317 -15.51 2.01 -8.72
CA VAL A 317 -15.13 3.37 -8.35
C VAL A 317 -14.28 3.99 -9.44
N GLU A 318 -14.58 5.24 -9.76
CA GLU A 318 -13.72 6.12 -10.53
C GLU A 318 -13.36 7.30 -9.65
N LEU A 319 -12.07 7.65 -9.61
CA LEU A 319 -11.60 8.77 -8.81
C LEU A 319 -10.48 9.51 -9.55
N ARG A 320 -10.70 10.80 -9.72
CA ARG A 320 -9.81 11.74 -10.37
C ARG A 320 -9.68 12.99 -9.51
N ILE A 321 -8.46 13.44 -9.30
CA ILE A 321 -8.16 14.66 -8.54
C ILE A 321 -7.33 15.57 -9.44
N VAL A 322 -7.70 16.84 -9.53
CA VAL A 322 -7.04 17.83 -10.40
C VAL A 322 -6.68 19.05 -9.59
N GLN A 323 -5.43 19.52 -9.70
CA GLN A 323 -5.03 20.82 -9.17
C GLN A 323 -5.67 21.94 -9.99
N GLU A 324 -6.41 22.83 -9.33
CA GLU A 324 -6.89 24.06 -9.97
C GLU A 324 -5.77 25.11 -10.02
N SER A 325 -5.76 25.89 -11.11
CA SER A 325 -4.76 26.94 -11.38
C SER A 325 -4.92 28.17 -10.50
#